data_AF-A0A920LG45-F1
#
_entry.id   AF-A0A920LG45-F1
#
_cell.length_a   1.000
_cell.length_b   1.000
_cell.length_c   1.000
_cell.angle_alpha   90.00
_cell.angle_beta   90.00
_cell.angle_gamma   90.00
#
_symmetry.space_group_name_H-M   'P 1'
#
loop_
_entity.id
_entity.type
_entity.pdbx_description
1 polymer ?
#
loop_
_entity_poly.entity_id
_entity_poly.type
_entity_poly.pdbx_seq_one_letter_code
_entity_poly.pdbx_strand_id
1 'polypeptide(L)' 'MDGFEANDGIIVVAATNRPDVLDPALLRPGRFDRQVVVDLPDLRAENKYLKCI' A
#
# COMPACT_ATOMS: atom_id res chain seq x y z
N MET A 1 8.73 -1.13 -14.43
CA MET A 1 9.68 -1.35 -13.33
C MET A 1 10.79 -2.33 -13.72
N ASP A 2 10.69 -3.06 -14.85
CA ASP A 2 11.90 -3.51 -15.56
C ASP A 2 12.66 -2.28 -16.04
N GLY A 3 13.83 -2.03 -15.47
CA GLY A 3 14.62 -0.81 -15.66
C GLY A 3 14.99 -0.08 -14.36
N PHE A 4 14.52 -0.55 -13.19
CA PHE A 4 15.02 -0.12 -11.89
C PHE A 4 16.02 -1.14 -11.31
N GLU A 5 16.88 -1.70 -12.16
CA GLU A 5 18.08 -2.35 -11.63
C GLU A 5 18.92 -1.27 -10.94
N ALA A 6 18.93 -1.32 -9.59
CA ALA A 6 19.81 -0.58 -8.70
C ALA A 6 19.61 0.95 -8.60
N ASN A 7 18.41 1.43 -8.30
CA ASN A 7 18.30 2.71 -7.57
C ASN A 7 18.08 2.42 -6.09
N ASP A 8 19.18 2.18 -5.38
CA ASP A 8 19.27 2.14 -3.92
C ASP A 8 18.74 3.47 -3.35
N GLY A 9 17.46 3.50 -2.97
CA GLY A 9 16.86 4.63 -2.25
C GLY A 9 15.48 5.10 -2.71
N ILE A 10 14.87 4.50 -3.74
CA ILE A 10 13.52 4.89 -4.17
C ILE A 10 12.47 3.95 -3.58
N ILE A 11 11.63 4.47 -2.69
CA ILE A 11 10.46 3.77 -2.15
C ILE A 11 9.23 4.26 -2.93
N VAL A 12 8.57 3.35 -3.65
CA VAL A 12 7.31 3.65 -4.35
C VAL A 12 6.14 3.23 -3.46
N VAL A 13 5.28 4.20 -3.13
CA VAL A 13 4.04 3.96 -2.39
C VAL A 13 2.87 4.24 -3.34
N ALA A 14 1.99 3.26 -3.50
CA ALA A 14 0.76 3.38 -4.28
C ALA A 14 -0.44 3.03 -3.40
N ALA A 15 -1.56 3.71 -3.60
CA ALA A 15 -2.82 3.45 -2.93
C ALA A 15 -3.91 3.21 -3.97
N THR A 16 -4.71 2.16 -3.77
CA THR A 16 -5.87 1.85 -4.61
C THR A 16 -7.06 1.48 -3.73
N ASN A 17 -8.25 1.93 -4.11
CA ASN A 17 -9.50 1.50 -3.48
C ASN A 17 -10.07 0.23 -4.15
N ARG A 18 -9.45 -0.23 -5.26
CA ARG A 18 -9.87 -1.37 -6.06
C ARG A 18 -8.67 -2.25 -6.43
N PRO A 19 -8.16 -3.08 -5.50
CA PRO A 19 -7.04 -3.98 -5.77
C PRO A 19 -7.38 -5.07 -6.80
N ASP A 20 -8.66 -5.36 -7.00
CA ASP A 20 -9.20 -6.36 -7.95
C ASP A 20 -8.97 -6.01 -9.42
N VAL A 21 -8.86 -4.71 -9.75
CA VAL A 21 -8.72 -4.22 -11.13
C VAL A 21 -7.24 -4.05 -11.54
N LEU A 22 -6.31 -4.19 -10.58
CA LEU A 22 -4.89 -4.01 -10.87
C LEU A 22 -4.33 -5.17 -11.69
N ASP A 23 -3.43 -4.82 -12.60
CA ASP A 23 -2.71 -5.80 -13.43
C ASP A 23 -1.86 -6.72 -12.54
N PRO A 24 -2.06 -8.06 -12.61
CA PRO A 24 -1.25 -9.03 -11.88
C PRO A 24 0.25 -8.92 -12.13
N ALA A 25 0.68 -8.32 -13.25
CA ALA A 25 2.09 -8.07 -13.55
C ALA A 25 2.76 -7.10 -12.57
N LEU A 26 2.00 -6.23 -11.89
CA LEU A 26 2.51 -5.30 -10.87
C LEU A 26 2.72 -5.96 -9.51
N LEU A 27 2.04 -7.09 -9.26
CA LEU A 27 2.12 -7.86 -8.00
C LEU A 27 3.26 -8.90 -8.01
N ARG A 28 4.02 -8.98 -9.09
CA ARG A 28 5.15 -9.91 -9.18
C ARG A 28 6.34 -9.42 -8.33
N PRO A 29 7.15 -10.35 -7.77
CA PRO A 29 8.34 -10.01 -7.01
C PRO A 29 9.27 -9.08 -7.82
N GLY A 30 9.73 -8.00 -7.20
CA GLY A 30 10.57 -6.96 -7.82
C GLY A 30 9.82 -5.68 -8.23
N ARG A 31 8.55 -5.53 -7.82
CA ARG A 31 7.73 -4.33 -8.04
C ARG A 31 7.03 -3.91 -6.75
N PHE A 32 5.80 -4.35 -6.50
CA PHE A 32 5.11 -4.13 -5.24
C PHE A 32 5.28 -5.35 -4.32
N ASP A 33 6.39 -5.38 -3.58
CA ASP A 33 6.72 -6.54 -2.72
C ASP A 33 5.90 -6.59 -1.42
N ARG A 34 5.36 -5.45 -0.96
CA ARG A 34 4.54 -5.36 0.27
C ARG A 34 3.19 -4.72 -0.01
N GLN A 35 2.14 -5.41 0.42
CA GLN A 35 0.77 -4.88 0.43
C GLN A 35 0.34 -4.65 1.87
N VAL A 36 -0.19 -3.46 2.14
CA VAL A 36 -0.84 -3.13 3.42
C VAL A 36 -2.30 -2.87 3.14
N VAL A 37 -3.17 -3.70 3.71
CA VAL A 37 -4.63 -3.49 3.66
C VAL A 37 -5.01 -2.61 4.83
N VAL A 38 -5.73 -1.53 4.54
CA VAL A 38 -6.26 -0.62 5.56
C VAL A 38 -7.75 -0.89 5.66
N ASP A 39 -8.13 -1.57 6.74
CA ASP A 39 -9.53 -1.82 7.07
C ASP A 39 -10.13 -0.65 7.85
N LEU A 40 -11.46 -0.68 7.98
CA LEU A 40 -12.19 0.27 8.82
C LEU A 40 -11.63 0.22 10.25
N PRO A 41 -11.43 1.39 10.90
CA PRO A 41 -10.97 1.42 12.28
C PRO A 41 -12.00 0.73 13.18
N ASP A 42 -11.52 -0.10 14.10
CA ASP A 42 -12.36 -0.70 15.14
C ASP A 42 -12.80 0.37 16.17
N LEU A 43 -13.85 0.10 16.94
CA LEU A 43 -14.43 1.02 17.95
C LEU A 43 -13.40 1.61 18.92
N ARG A 44 -12.33 0.85 19.20
CA ARG A 44 -11.19 1.31 20.02
C ARG A 44 -10.32 2.35 19.32
N ALA A 45 -10.14 2.22 18.00
CA ALA A 45 -9.41 3.17 17.16
C ALA A 45 -10.25 4.43 16.88
N GLU A 46 -11.57 4.30 16.73
CA GLU A 46 -12.51 5.43 16.58
C GLU A 46 -12.44 6.40 17.78
N ASN A 47 -12.47 5.86 19.00
CA ASN A 47 -12.34 6.66 20.23
C ASN A 47 -11.00 7.40 20.32
N LYS A 48 -9.95 6.90 19.66
CA LYS A 48 -8.66 7.56 19.59
C LYS A 48 -8.63 8.65 18.52
N TYR A 49 -9.29 8.43 17.38
CA TYR A 49 -9.44 9.43 16.33
C TYR A 49 -10.23 10.65 16.81
N LEU A 50 -11.36 10.43 17.49
CA LEU A 50 -12.21 11.50 18.04
C LEU A 50 -11.53 12.33 19.15
N LYS A 51 -10.48 11.79 19.80
CA LYS A 51 -9.69 12.53 20.80
C LYS A 51 -8.56 13.36 20.21
N CYS A 52 -8.23 13.16 18.94
CA CYS A 52 -7.15 13.88 18.24
C CYS A 52 -7.65 15.09 17.44
N ILE A 53 -8.97 15.31 17.36
CA ILE A 53 -9.61 16.51 16.80
C ILE A 53 -9.82 17.51 17.94
#